data_AF-A0A6C0DUK1-F1
#
_entry.id   AF-A0A6C0DUK1-F1
#
_cell.length_a   1.000
_cell.length_b   1.000
_cell.length_c   1.000
_cell.angle_alpha   90.00
_cell.angle_beta   90.00
_cell.angle_gamma   90.00
#
_symmetry.space_group_name_H-M   'P 1'
#
loop_
_entity.id
_entity.type
_entity.pdbx_description
1 polymer ?
#
loop_
_entity_poly.entity_id
_entity_poly.type
_entity_poly.pdbx_seq_one_letter_code
_entity_poly.pdbx_strand_id
1 'polypeptide(L)' 'MDFIESSSASTTSSTKEEKKPEVKLVDIEITNENVALNVLVSFLSMAQRRGAFGIDESAKIWECVQKFQKK' A
#
# COMPACT_ATOMS: atom_id res chain seq x y z
N MET A 1 -25.00 22.83 -45.57
CA MET A 1 -24.86 22.10 -44.29
C MET A 1 -23.54 21.35 -44.44
N ASP A 2 -22.46 22.10 -44.32
CA ASP A 2 -21.12 21.69 -44.74
C ASP A 2 -20.28 21.67 -43.48
N PHE A 3 -20.26 20.50 -42.85
CA PHE A 3 -19.58 20.25 -41.59
C PHE A 3 -18.09 20.05 -41.86
N ILE A 4 -17.31 21.04 -41.42
CA ILE A 4 -15.87 21.16 -41.59
C ILE A 4 -15.12 20.03 -40.89
N GLU A 5 -14.15 19.50 -41.61
CA GLU A 5 -13.12 18.54 -41.22
C GLU A 5 -12.11 19.15 -40.24
N SER A 6 -11.83 18.46 -39.12
CA SER A 6 -10.66 18.70 -38.26
C SER A 6 -10.43 17.43 -37.43
N SER A 7 -9.51 16.56 -37.85
CA SER A 7 -8.09 16.62 -37.50
C SER A 7 -7.80 16.38 -36.02
N SER A 8 -6.91 15.41 -35.81
CA SER A 8 -5.92 15.34 -34.72
C SER A 8 -6.21 14.39 -33.56
N ALA A 9 -5.45 13.29 -33.64
CA ALA A 9 -4.60 12.77 -32.57
C ALA A 9 -5.26 12.07 -31.38
N SER A 10 -5.12 10.75 -31.41
CA SER A 10 -4.79 9.87 -30.29
C SER A 10 -4.25 10.61 -29.07
N THR A 11 -5.06 10.70 -28.03
CA THR A 11 -4.57 10.93 -26.66
C THR A 11 -5.00 9.73 -25.83
N THR A 12 -4.21 8.67 -25.94
CA THR A 12 -4.11 7.63 -24.93
C THR A 12 -3.62 8.32 -23.66
N SER A 13 -4.55 8.59 -22.74
CA SER A 13 -4.26 9.14 -21.42
C SER A 13 -3.43 8.11 -20.64
N SER A 14 -2.10 8.21 -20.77
CA SER A 14 -1.14 7.63 -19.86
C SER A 14 -1.28 8.34 -18.52
N THR A 15 -2.21 7.85 -17.70
CA THR A 15 -2.26 8.18 -16.27
C THR A 15 -0.99 7.61 -15.66
N LYS A 16 0.04 8.46 -15.53
CA LYS A 16 1.09 8.27 -14.54
C LYS A 16 0.40 8.27 -13.18
N GLU A 17 0.00 7.10 -12.72
CA GLU A 17 -0.21 6.88 -11.30
C GLU A 17 1.17 7.11 -10.66
N GLU A 18 1.33 8.27 -10.03
CA GLU A 18 2.32 8.46 -9.00
C GLU A 18 2.14 7.31 -8.02
N LYS A 19 3.00 6.31 -8.12
CA LYS A 19 3.23 5.32 -7.06
C LYS A 19 3.63 6.13 -5.84
N LYS A 20 2.64 6.54 -5.05
CA LYS A 20 2.79 6.93 -3.66
C LYS A 20 3.76 5.90 -3.09
N PRO A 21 4.92 6.31 -2.58
CA PRO A 21 5.93 5.35 -2.14
C PRO A 21 5.20 4.36 -1.25
N GLU A 22 5.16 3.09 -1.68
CA GLU A 22 4.77 2.01 -0.81
C GLU A 22 5.79 2.09 0.31
N VAL A 23 5.45 2.82 1.36
CA VAL A 23 6.20 2.81 2.60
C VAL A 23 6.12 1.37 3.02
N LYS A 24 7.23 0.67 2.78
CA LYS A 24 7.36 -0.73 3.11
C LYS A 24 7.17 -0.83 4.61
N LEU A 25 5.98 -1.28 5.02
CA LEU A 25 5.67 -1.44 6.44
C LEU A 25 6.64 -2.42 7.14
N VAL A 26 7.39 -3.21 6.36
CA VAL A 26 8.50 -4.06 6.79
C VAL A 26 9.74 -3.30 7.30
N ASP A 27 9.95 -2.05 6.88
CA ASP A 27 11.12 -1.26 7.31
C ASP A 27 10.87 -0.48 8.61
N ILE A 28 9.64 -0.54 9.15
CA ILE A 28 9.27 0.17 10.37
C ILE A 28 9.75 -0.64 11.58
N GLU A 29 10.56 0.00 12.42
CA GLU A 29 11.02 -0.60 13.68
C GLU A 29 9.90 -0.63 14.72
N ILE A 30 9.67 -1.81 15.30
CA ILE A 30 8.62 -2.02 16.30
C ILE A 30 9.21 -1.82 17.69
N THR A 31 9.31 -0.56 18.09
CA THR A 31 9.87 -0.16 19.40
C THR A 31 8.87 -0.36 20.53
N ASN A 32 7.63 0.08 20.33
CA ASN A 32 6.58 0.13 21.35
C ASN A 32 5.27 -0.52 20.86
N GLU A 33 4.39 -0.87 21.80
CA GLU A 33 3.05 -1.41 21.52
C GLU A 33 2.22 -0.47 20.64
N ASN A 34 2.29 0.84 20.87
CA ASN A 34 1.58 1.82 20.03
C ASN A 34 2.06 1.80 18.57
N VAL A 35 3.36 1.60 18.35
CA VAL A 35 3.93 1.50 16.99
C VAL A 35 3.48 0.19 16.35
N ALA A 36 3.55 -0.93 17.10
CA ALA A 36 3.06 -2.23 16.64
C ALA A 36 1.58 -2.18 16.21
N LEU A 37 0.74 -1.45 16.96
CA LEU A 37 -0.68 -1.28 16.66
C LEU A 37 -0.88 -0.51 15.34
N ASN A 38 -0.22 0.64 15.22
CA ASN A 38 -0.31 1.49 14.03
C ASN A 38 0.16 0.74 12.78
N VAL A 39 1.21 -0.07 12.91
CA VAL A 39 1.73 -0.91 11.82
C VAL A 39 0.74 -2.02 11.46
N LEU A 40 0.14 -2.72 12.43
CA LEU A 40 -0.89 -3.75 12.17
C LEU A 40 -2.12 -3.19 11.45
N VAL A 41 -2.62 -2.02 11.86
CA VAL A 41 -3.75 -1.35 11.21
C VAL A 41 -3.38 -0.92 9.78
N SER A 42 -2.14 -0.51 9.56
CA SER A 42 -1.63 -0.22 8.22
C SER A 42 -1.58 -1.47 7.34
N PHE A 43 -1.14 -2.61 7.89
CA PHE A 43 -1.17 -3.91 7.19
C PHE A 43 -2.60 -4.33 6.83
N LEU A 44 -3.57 -4.12 7.73
CA LEU A 44 -4.98 -4.40 7.44
C LEU A 44 -5.50 -3.60 6.23
N SER A 45 -5.12 -2.33 6.14
CA SER A 45 -5.47 -1.47 5.00
C SER A 45 -4.86 -1.97 3.68
N MET A 46 -3.67 -2.56 3.72
CA MET A 46 -3.06 -3.18 2.54
C MET A 46 -3.75 -4.50 2.15
N ALA A 47 -4.12 -5.32 3.14
CA ALA A 47 -4.85 -6.55 2.91
C ALA A 47 -6.21 -6.31 2.24
N GLN A 48 -6.89 -5.21 2.53
CA GLN A 48 -8.14 -4.87 1.84
C GLN A 48 -7.96 -4.73 0.31
N ARG A 49 -6.78 -4.30 -0.14
CA ARG A 49 -6.48 -4.11 -1.57
C ARG A 49 -5.95 -5.38 -2.24
N ARG A 50 -5.09 -6.13 -1.56
CA ARG A 50 -4.34 -7.26 -2.16
C ARG A 50 -4.81 -8.64 -1.70
N GLY A 51 -5.53 -8.73 -0.59
CA GLY A 51 -6.04 -9.98 -0.01
C GLY A 51 -4.99 -10.94 0.54
N ALA A 52 -3.70 -10.67 0.33
CA ALA A 52 -2.59 -11.53 0.75
C ALA A 52 -1.38 -10.69 1.19
N PHE A 53 -0.57 -11.27 2.08
CA PHE A 53 0.68 -10.71 2.57
C PHE A 53 1.87 -11.48 1.98
N GLY A 54 2.95 -10.77 1.69
CA GLY A 54 4.24 -11.38 1.38
C GLY A 54 4.86 -12.05 2.62
N ILE A 55 5.94 -12.81 2.40
CA ILE A 55 6.65 -13.49 3.48
C ILE A 55 7.30 -12.49 4.45
N ASP A 56 7.91 -11.44 3.93
CA ASP A 56 8.56 -10.38 4.73
C ASP A 56 7.54 -9.62 5.58
N GLU A 57 6.36 -9.34 4.99
CA GLU A 57 5.25 -8.67 5.66
C GLU A 57 4.69 -9.54 6.80
N SER A 58 4.54 -10.85 6.55
CA SER A 58 4.07 -11.80 7.54
C SER A 58 5.03 -11.92 8.73
N ALA A 59 6.35 -11.90 8.48
CA ALA A 59 7.36 -11.89 9.54
C ALA A 59 7.27 -10.62 10.39
N LYS A 60 7.07 -9.46 9.76
CA LYS A 60 6.90 -8.18 10.48
C LYS A 60 5.60 -8.14 11.30
N ILE A 61 4.50 -8.65 10.75
CA ILE A 61 3.21 -8.79 11.46
C ILE A 61 3.40 -9.66 12.71
N TRP A 62 4.18 -10.74 12.61
CA TRP A 62 4.47 -11.60 13.77
C TRP A 62 5.24 -10.85 14.87
N GLU A 63 6.26 -10.06 14.52
CA GLU A 63 6.95 -9.21 15.49
C GLU A 63 6.01 -8.20 16.17
N CYS A 64 5.06 -7.61 15.43
CA CYS A 64 4.03 -6.75 16.01
C CYS A 64 3.20 -7.52 17.02
N VAL A 65 2.71 -8.70 16.65
CA VAL A 65 1.88 -9.55 17.51
C VAL A 65 2.62 -9.98 18.77
N GLN A 66 3.91 -10.34 18.66
CA GLN A 66 4.74 -10.72 19.80
C GLN A 66 4.86 -9.60 20.85
N LYS A 67 4.82 -8.32 20.45
CA LYS A 67 4.80 -7.20 21.41
C LYS A 67 3.54 -7.15 22.26
N PHE A 68 2.41 -7.64 21.74
CA PHE A 68 1.14 -7.71 22.46
C PHE A 68 0.97 -9.02 23.24
N GLN A 69 1.77 -10.05 22.94
CA GLN A 69 1.83 -11.28 23.71
C GLN A 69 2.66 -11.09 24.99
N LYS A 70 2.16 -10.27 25.93
CA LYS A 70 2.63 -10.29 27.31
C LYS A 70 2.04 -11.52 28.01
N LYS A 71 2.90 -12.33 28.64
CA LYS A 71 2.48 -13.38 29.57
C LYS A 71 1.82 -12.79 30.80
#